data_AF-A0A0P0XYF6-F1
#
_entry.id   AF-A0A0P0XYF6-F1
#
_cell.length_a   1.000
_cell.length_b   1.000
_cell.length_c   1.000
_cell.angle_alpha   90.00
_cell.angle_beta   90.00
_cell.angle_gamma   90.00
#
_symmetry.space_group_name_H-M   'P 1'
#
loop_
_entity.id
_entity.type
_entity.pdbx_description
1 polymer ?
#
loop_
_entity_poly.entity_id
_entity_poly.type
_entity_poly.pdbx_seq_one_letter_code
_entity_poly.pdbx_strand_id
1 'polypeptide(L)'
;MERPGDEHDDCRTVPLLEPKHAHGEGSNNKQEEDEEEVGSLGRRVLVESKKLWVVAGPSICARFSTFGVTVISQAFIGHVGATELAGYALVSTVLMRFSGGILLGMASALETLCGQSYGAKQYHMLGIYLQRSWIVLLCCAVLLLPIYLFTTPLLIFLGQDPKIAAMAGTISLWYIPVMISNVGNFTLQMYLQAQSKNMIVTYLAMLNLGLHLFLSWLLTVQFYLGLAGVMGSMVIAY
;
A
#
# COMPACT_ATOMS: atom_id res chain seq x y z
N MET A 1 62.44 11.98 0.28
CA MET A 1 61.95 11.05 -0.76
C MET A 1 60.60 11.59 -1.20
N GLU A 2 60.62 12.51 -2.17
CA GLU A 2 59.42 13.16 -2.69
C GLU A 2 58.63 12.15 -3.53
N ARG A 3 57.31 12.07 -3.29
CA ARG A 3 56.39 11.33 -4.15
C ARG A 3 55.86 12.30 -5.22
N PRO A 4 56.18 12.11 -6.51
CA PRO A 4 55.64 12.92 -7.58
C PRO A 4 54.38 12.28 -8.16
N GLY A 5 53.44 13.12 -8.61
CA GLY A 5 52.49 12.79 -9.67
C GLY A 5 51.05 12.59 -9.25
N ASP A 6 50.32 13.70 -9.08
CA ASP A 6 48.89 13.78 -9.37
C ASP A 6 48.67 13.47 -10.86
N GLU A 7 48.30 12.23 -11.19
CA GLU A 7 47.77 11.90 -12.52
C GLU A 7 46.30 12.33 -12.60
N HIS A 8 46.10 13.63 -12.80
CA HIS A 8 44.89 14.19 -13.39
C HIS A 8 44.90 13.86 -14.91
N ASP A 9 44.54 12.64 -15.30
CA ASP A 9 44.38 12.29 -16.72
C ASP A 9 42.90 12.27 -17.13
N ASP A 10 42.51 13.42 -17.68
CA ASP A 10 41.70 13.56 -18.89
C ASP A 10 40.36 12.81 -18.94
N CYS A 11 39.35 13.49 -18.41
CA CYS A 11 37.93 13.24 -18.67
C CYS A 11 37.62 13.49 -20.16
N ARG A 12 38.09 12.61 -21.04
CA ARG A 12 37.77 12.67 -22.48
C ARG A 12 36.30 12.38 -22.68
N THR A 13 35.57 13.46 -22.93
CA THR A 13 34.22 13.49 -23.47
C THR A 13 34.21 12.86 -24.87
N VAL A 14 34.14 11.53 -24.95
CA VAL A 14 33.89 10.85 -26.22
C VAL A 14 32.38 10.98 -26.52
N PRO A 15 31.96 11.58 -27.64
CA PRO A 15 30.54 11.67 -27.99
C PRO A 15 29.95 10.27 -28.20
N LEU A 16 28.78 9.98 -27.60
CA LEU A 16 28.18 8.64 -27.59
C LEU A 16 27.61 8.19 -28.95
N LEU A 17 27.56 9.06 -29.96
CA LEU A 17 26.98 8.77 -31.27
C LEU A 17 27.77 9.50 -32.37
N GLU A 18 28.61 8.76 -33.08
CA GLU A 18 29.20 9.22 -34.35
C GLU A 18 28.12 9.19 -35.46
N PRO A 19 27.91 10.27 -36.22
CA PRO A 19 26.97 10.28 -37.33
C PRO A 19 27.54 9.44 -38.50
N LYS A 20 26.95 8.27 -38.76
CA LYS A 20 27.30 7.41 -39.91
C LYS A 20 26.90 8.06 -41.24
N HIS A 21 27.86 8.09 -42.17
CA HIS A 21 27.71 8.57 -43.54
C HIS A 21 26.62 7.81 -44.33
N ALA A 22 25.80 8.58 -45.04
CA ALA A 22 24.68 8.09 -45.84
C ALA A 22 25.16 7.47 -47.17
N HIS A 23 25.07 6.14 -47.30
CA HIS A 23 25.06 5.46 -48.60
C HIS A 23 23.68 4.81 -48.82
N GLY A 24 23.09 5.11 -49.99
CA GLY A 24 21.68 4.88 -50.34
C GLY A 24 21.20 3.43 -50.47
N GLU A 25 22.06 2.43 -50.23
CA GLU A 25 21.64 1.02 -50.12
C GLU A 25 21.23 0.66 -48.67
N GLY A 26 21.55 1.52 -47.70
CA GLY A 26 21.26 1.28 -46.29
C GLY A 26 19.79 1.46 -45.89
N SER A 27 18.90 1.93 -46.76
CA SER A 27 17.50 2.14 -46.36
C SER A 27 16.74 0.83 -46.17
N ASN A 28 16.97 -0.17 -47.03
CA ASN A 28 16.26 -1.45 -46.93
C ASN A 28 16.81 -2.32 -45.79
N ASN A 29 18.14 -2.38 -45.65
CA ASN A 29 18.77 -3.07 -44.52
C ASN A 29 18.41 -2.44 -43.17
N LYS A 30 18.37 -1.10 -43.07
CA LYS A 30 17.93 -0.45 -41.83
C LYS A 30 16.48 -0.80 -41.49
N GLN A 31 15.61 -0.85 -42.49
CA GLN A 31 14.21 -1.20 -42.27
C GLN A 31 14.04 -2.65 -41.79
N GLU A 32 14.79 -3.60 -42.35
CA GLU A 32 14.81 -4.99 -41.87
C GLU A 32 15.42 -5.11 -40.46
N GLU A 33 16.53 -4.42 -40.18
CA GLU A 33 17.15 -4.38 -38.85
C GLU A 33 16.22 -3.75 -37.80
N ASP A 34 15.54 -2.66 -38.14
CA ASP A 34 14.55 -1.99 -37.27
C ASP A 34 13.33 -2.90 -37.00
N GLU A 35 12.84 -3.63 -38.01
CA GLU A 35 11.74 -4.58 -37.85
C GLU A 35 12.13 -5.79 -36.99
N GLU A 36 13.34 -6.35 -37.17
CA GLU A 36 13.88 -7.41 -36.32
C GLU A 36 14.11 -6.93 -34.88
N GLU A 37 14.61 -5.71 -34.69
CA GLU A 37 14.79 -5.11 -33.38
C GLU A 37 13.43 -4.89 -32.69
N VAL A 38 12.43 -4.34 -33.39
CA VAL A 38 11.07 -4.16 -32.87
C VAL A 38 10.42 -5.51 -32.52
N GLY A 39 10.56 -6.54 -33.38
CA GLY A 39 10.09 -7.89 -33.08
C GLY A 39 10.77 -8.51 -31.85
N SER A 40 12.09 -8.29 -31.72
CA SER A 40 12.90 -8.68 -30.56
C SER A 40 12.44 -7.97 -29.28
N LEU A 41 12.20 -6.66 -29.34
CA LEU A 41 11.70 -5.85 -28.23
C LEU A 41 10.29 -6.27 -27.82
N GLY A 42 9.37 -6.44 -28.77
CA GLY A 42 8.01 -6.91 -28.51
C GLY A 42 7.98 -8.26 -27.81
N ARG A 43 8.81 -9.21 -28.25
CA ARG A 43 8.96 -10.51 -27.59
C ARG A 43 9.52 -10.36 -26.16
N ARG A 44 10.54 -9.51 -25.95
CA ARG A 44 11.09 -9.24 -24.61
C ARG A 44 10.05 -8.64 -23.68
N VAL A 45 9.26 -7.67 -24.16
CA VAL A 45 8.18 -7.04 -23.41
C VAL A 45 7.10 -8.04 -23.04
N LEU A 46 6.66 -8.90 -23.95
CA LEU A 46 5.67 -9.94 -23.66
C LEU A 46 6.16 -10.95 -22.61
N VAL A 47 7.41 -11.39 -22.73
CA VAL A 47 8.03 -12.31 -21.76
C VAL A 47 8.10 -11.65 -20.37
N GLU A 48 8.53 -10.40 -20.31
CA GLU A 48 8.64 -9.68 -19.04
C GLU A 48 7.27 -9.37 -18.43
N SER A 49 6.30 -8.96 -19.26
CA SER A 49 4.92 -8.75 -18.84
C SER A 49 4.32 -10.01 -18.22
N LYS A 50 4.54 -11.18 -18.84
CA LYS A 50 4.07 -12.47 -18.31
C LYS A 50 4.65 -12.78 -16.93
N LYS A 51 5.91 -12.44 -16.68
CA LYS A 51 6.51 -12.59 -15.34
C LYS A 51 5.92 -11.62 -14.34
N LEU A 52 5.70 -10.36 -14.72
CA LEU A 52 5.12 -9.36 -13.82
C LEU A 52 3.73 -9.76 -13.30
N TRP A 53 2.92 -10.41 -14.14
CA TRP A 53 1.57 -10.83 -13.76
C TRP A 53 1.52 -11.81 -12.58
N VAL A 54 2.58 -12.59 -12.31
CA VAL A 54 2.63 -13.48 -11.13
C VAL A 54 2.66 -12.69 -9.81
N VAL A 55 3.13 -11.45 -9.84
CA VAL A 55 3.20 -10.54 -8.69
C VAL A 55 2.05 -9.53 -8.72
N ALA A 56 1.80 -8.94 -9.88
CA ALA A 56 0.82 -7.87 -10.07
C ALA A 56 -0.63 -8.35 -9.93
N GLY A 57 -0.99 -9.49 -10.54
CA GLY A 57 -2.36 -10.02 -10.48
C GLY A 57 -2.84 -10.25 -9.04
N PRO A 58 -2.09 -11.00 -8.21
CA PRO A 58 -2.42 -11.20 -6.81
C PRO A 58 -2.48 -9.90 -6.01
N SER A 59 -1.54 -8.96 -6.24
CA SER A 59 -1.55 -7.65 -5.58
C SER A 59 -2.78 -6.81 -5.93
N ILE A 60 -3.22 -6.82 -7.19
CA ILE A 60 -4.44 -6.13 -7.62
C ILE A 60 -5.66 -6.72 -6.91
N CYS A 61 -5.77 -8.05 -6.88
CA CYS A 61 -6.87 -8.75 -6.20
C CYS A 61 -6.87 -8.46 -4.69
N ALA A 62 -5.70 -8.45 -4.04
CA ALA A 62 -5.57 -8.07 -2.63
C ALA A 62 -6.05 -6.63 -2.39
N ARG A 63 -5.60 -5.67 -3.21
CA ARG A 63 -6.01 -4.26 -3.10
C ARG A 63 -7.51 -4.08 -3.34
N PHE A 64 -8.07 -4.77 -4.32
CA PHE A 64 -9.52 -4.75 -4.57
C PHE A 64 -10.29 -5.31 -3.37
N SER A 65 -9.82 -6.42 -2.79
CA SER A 65 -10.44 -7.04 -1.61
C SER A 65 -10.38 -6.11 -0.39
N THR A 66 -9.23 -5.50 -0.11
CA THR A 66 -9.09 -4.53 0.98
C THR A 66 -9.97 -3.29 0.76
N PHE A 67 -10.10 -2.81 -0.49
CA PHE A 67 -11.02 -1.71 -0.79
C PHE A 67 -12.48 -2.13 -0.62
N GLY A 68 -12.82 -3.37 -0.98
CA GLY A 68 -14.14 -3.96 -0.78
C GLY A 68 -14.62 -3.91 0.67
N VAL A 69 -13.72 -4.09 1.64
CA VAL A 69 -14.05 -3.94 3.08
C VAL A 69 -14.59 -2.55 3.38
N THR A 70 -13.98 -1.50 2.82
CA THR A 70 -14.45 -0.12 2.99
C THR A 70 -15.82 0.09 2.34
N VAL A 71 -16.03 -0.47 1.14
CA VAL A 71 -17.33 -0.38 0.43
C VAL A 71 -18.44 -1.05 1.23
N ILE A 72 -18.19 -2.26 1.77
CA ILE A 72 -19.14 -2.98 2.62
C ILE A 72 -19.49 -2.17 3.86
N SER A 73 -18.48 -1.67 4.59
CA SER A 73 -18.72 -0.84 5.77
C SER A 73 -19.59 0.37 5.44
N GLN A 74 -19.29 1.09 4.34
CA GLN A 74 -20.09 2.23 3.92
C GLN A 74 -21.53 1.86 3.56
N ALA A 75 -21.74 0.74 2.86
CA ALA A 75 -23.06 0.28 2.49
C ALA A 75 -23.92 -0.03 3.73
N PHE A 76 -23.39 -0.82 4.68
CA PHE A 76 -24.10 -1.15 5.91
C PHE A 76 -24.34 0.07 6.80
N ILE A 77 -23.33 0.93 7.00
CA ILE A 77 -23.49 2.15 7.79
C ILE A 77 -24.50 3.11 7.16
N GLY A 78 -24.54 3.18 5.83
CA GLY A 78 -25.55 3.97 5.10
C GLY A 78 -26.98 3.53 5.38
N HIS A 79 -27.22 2.25 5.62
CA HIS A 79 -28.52 1.72 6.05
C HIS A 79 -28.82 1.96 7.53
N VAL A 80 -27.80 2.17 8.37
CA VAL A 80 -27.99 2.51 9.80
C VAL A 80 -28.49 3.94 9.93
N GLY A 81 -27.86 4.88 9.24
CA GLY A 81 -28.32 6.27 9.23
C GLY A 81 -27.36 7.26 8.60
N ALA A 82 -27.91 8.42 8.20
CA ALA A 82 -27.15 9.46 7.51
C ALA A 82 -26.10 10.13 8.40
N THR A 83 -26.35 10.25 9.72
CA THR A 83 -25.40 10.83 10.67
C THR A 83 -24.20 9.90 10.87
N GLU A 84 -24.46 8.60 10.99
CA GLU A 84 -23.47 7.53 11.12
C GLU A 84 -22.59 7.47 9.87
N LEU A 85 -23.22 7.52 8.69
CA LEU A 85 -22.50 7.55 7.41
C LEU A 85 -21.61 8.78 7.27
N ALA A 86 -22.13 9.97 7.63
CA ALA A 86 -21.34 11.20 7.57
C ALA A 86 -20.16 11.16 8.54
N GLY A 87 -20.39 10.71 9.78
CA GLY A 87 -19.33 10.53 10.78
C GLY A 87 -18.28 9.52 10.32
N TYR A 88 -18.70 8.36 9.79
CA TYR A 88 -17.82 7.34 9.25
C TYR A 88 -16.98 7.87 8.09
N ALA A 89 -17.60 8.58 7.15
CA ALA A 89 -16.93 9.15 5.99
C ALA A 89 -15.87 10.17 6.40
N LEU A 90 -16.15 11.04 7.38
CA LEU A 90 -15.17 11.99 7.90
C LEU A 90 -13.99 11.31 8.59
N VAL A 91 -14.25 10.35 9.49
CA VAL A 91 -13.16 9.61 10.15
C VAL A 91 -12.32 8.82 9.14
N SER A 92 -12.98 8.15 8.20
CA SER A 92 -12.30 7.37 7.16
C SER A 92 -11.43 8.26 6.27
N THR A 93 -11.94 9.42 5.87
CA THR A 93 -11.25 10.28 4.90
C THR A 93 -10.20 11.19 5.54
N VAL A 94 -10.42 11.67 6.76
CA VAL A 94 -9.49 12.58 7.43
C VAL A 94 -8.51 11.79 8.30
N LEU A 95 -8.99 11.00 9.26
CA LEU A 95 -8.13 10.34 10.24
C LEU A 95 -7.47 9.08 9.66
N MET A 96 -8.27 8.15 9.13
CA MET A 96 -7.76 6.87 8.66
C MET A 96 -6.85 7.05 7.45
N ARG A 97 -7.18 7.91 6.48
CA ARG A 97 -6.28 8.18 5.34
C ARG A 97 -5.01 8.91 5.76
N PHE A 98 -5.07 9.84 6.71
CA PHE A 98 -3.87 10.54 7.19
C PHE A 98 -2.93 9.58 7.93
N SER A 99 -3.42 8.95 9.00
CA SER A 99 -2.64 8.00 9.80
C SER A 99 -2.24 6.76 9.00
N GLY A 100 -3.16 6.17 8.24
CA GLY A 100 -2.89 5.05 7.35
C GLY A 100 -1.90 5.40 6.25
N GLY A 101 -1.93 6.63 5.73
CA GLY A 101 -0.93 7.12 4.77
C GLY A 101 0.47 7.21 5.37
N ILE A 102 0.60 7.72 6.59
CA ILE A 102 1.88 7.76 7.32
C ILE A 102 2.40 6.34 7.56
N LEU A 103 1.58 5.47 8.15
CA LEU A 103 1.98 4.09 8.47
C LEU A 103 2.32 3.29 7.20
N LEU A 104 1.53 3.41 6.14
CA LEU A 104 1.79 2.76 4.85
C LEU A 104 3.05 3.31 4.19
N GLY A 105 3.28 4.63 4.26
CA GLY A 105 4.49 5.27 3.74
C GLY A 105 5.75 4.82 4.47
N MET A 106 5.67 4.57 5.78
CA MET A 106 6.79 4.00 6.54
C MET A 106 6.95 2.50 6.26
N ALA A 107 5.86 1.77 6.05
CA ALA A 107 5.91 0.36 5.67
C ALA A 107 6.53 0.16 4.28
N SER A 108 6.41 1.10 3.34
CA SER A 108 7.05 0.96 2.01
C SER A 108 8.59 0.98 2.08
N ALA A 109 9.17 1.63 3.10
CA ALA A 109 10.61 1.54 3.34
C ALA A 109 11.03 0.11 3.72
N LEU A 110 10.19 -0.63 4.46
CA LEU A 110 10.41 -2.05 4.76
C LEU A 110 10.41 -2.89 3.48
N GLU A 111 9.49 -2.63 2.54
CA GLU A 111 9.45 -3.33 1.25
C GLU A 111 10.78 -3.21 0.51
N THR A 112 11.33 -1.98 0.46
CA THR A 112 12.61 -1.71 -0.22
C THR A 112 13.78 -2.44 0.47
N LEU A 113 13.89 -2.34 1.80
CA LEU A 113 14.95 -3.00 2.57
C LEU A 113 14.86 -4.54 2.47
N CYS A 114 13.66 -5.09 2.60
CA CYS A 114 13.42 -6.52 2.40
C CYS A 114 13.76 -6.94 0.98
N GLY A 115 13.39 -6.17 -0.04
CA GLY A 115 13.70 -6.45 -1.44
C GLY A 115 15.20 -6.51 -1.70
N GLN A 116 15.95 -5.53 -1.20
CA GLN A 116 17.42 -5.49 -1.30
C GLN A 116 18.06 -6.69 -0.61
N SER A 117 17.69 -6.99 0.63
CA SER A 117 18.25 -8.14 1.36
C SER A 117 17.80 -9.48 0.77
N TYR A 118 16.60 -9.57 0.21
CA TYR A 118 16.12 -10.78 -0.48
C TYR A 118 16.92 -11.03 -1.75
N GLY A 119 17.16 -10.00 -2.55
CA GLY A 119 18.04 -10.06 -3.73
C GLY A 119 19.49 -10.41 -3.36
N ALA A 120 20.00 -9.87 -2.25
CA ALA A 120 21.31 -10.21 -1.68
C ALA A 120 21.35 -11.58 -0.97
N LYS A 121 20.26 -12.35 -0.98
CA LYS A 121 20.11 -13.67 -0.32
C LYS A 121 20.35 -13.65 1.20
N GLN A 122 20.23 -12.48 1.82
CA GLN A 122 20.35 -12.28 3.27
C GLN A 122 19.00 -12.49 3.96
N TYR A 123 18.42 -13.69 3.84
CA TYR A 123 17.06 -13.99 4.32
C TYR A 123 16.85 -13.70 5.81
N HIS A 124 17.91 -13.85 6.63
CA HIS A 124 17.88 -13.51 8.04
C HIS A 124 17.53 -12.03 8.30
N MET A 125 18.02 -11.11 7.45
CA MET A 125 17.78 -9.67 7.62
C MET A 125 16.33 -9.27 7.40
N LEU A 126 15.57 -10.02 6.60
CA LEU A 126 14.15 -9.73 6.36
C LEU A 126 13.34 -9.78 7.67
N GLY A 127 13.59 -10.80 8.50
CA GLY A 127 12.94 -10.92 9.81
C GLY A 127 13.33 -9.80 10.77
N ILE A 128 14.61 -9.39 10.75
CA ILE A 128 15.10 -8.26 11.55
C ILE A 128 14.42 -6.96 11.11
N TYR A 129 14.33 -6.70 9.80
CA TYR A 129 13.66 -5.50 9.31
C TYR A 129 12.18 -5.50 9.66
N LEU A 130 11.48 -6.64 9.53
CA LEU A 130 10.08 -6.76 9.92
C LEU A 130 9.86 -6.38 11.39
N GLN A 131 10.65 -6.96 12.31
CA GLN A 131 10.55 -6.67 13.74
C GLN A 131 10.87 -5.19 14.06
N ARG A 132 11.91 -4.63 13.43
CA ARG A 132 12.25 -3.20 13.59
C ARG A 132 11.14 -2.30 13.08
N SER A 133 10.54 -2.63 11.93
CA SER A 133 9.41 -1.90 11.39
C SER A 133 8.18 -1.98 12.30
N TRP A 134 7.90 -3.13 12.92
CA TRP A 134 6.83 -3.20 13.93
C TRP A 134 7.06 -2.23 15.08
N ILE A 135 8.26 -2.18 15.65
CA ILE A 135 8.58 -1.24 16.74
C ILE A 135 8.37 0.20 16.28
N VAL A 136 8.94 0.57 15.13
CA VAL A 136 8.87 1.94 14.61
C VAL A 136 7.43 2.35 14.28
N LEU A 137 6.66 1.49 13.62
CA LEU A 137 5.27 1.79 13.27
C LEU A 137 4.34 1.75 14.49
N LEU A 138 4.58 0.89 15.50
CA LEU A 138 3.84 0.91 16.75
C LEU A 138 4.08 2.22 17.51
N CYS A 139 5.33 2.68 17.59
CA CYS A 139 5.65 3.99 18.17
C CYS A 139 4.91 5.12 17.42
N CYS A 140 4.91 5.08 16.09
CA CYS A 140 4.19 6.06 15.27
C CYS A 140 2.67 5.99 15.53
N ALA A 141 2.09 4.80 15.57
CA ALA A 141 0.68 4.61 15.86
C ALA A 141 0.29 5.13 17.25
N VAL A 142 1.15 4.93 18.27
CA VAL A 142 0.95 5.52 19.61
C VAL A 142 0.98 7.04 19.55
N LEU A 143 1.90 7.65 18.80
CA LEU A 143 1.96 9.11 18.61
C LEU A 143 0.75 9.66 17.85
N LEU A 144 0.07 8.82 17.05
CA LEU A 144 -1.16 9.17 16.35
C LEU A 144 -2.41 8.96 17.21
N LEU A 145 -2.36 8.29 18.38
CA LEU A 145 -3.55 8.09 19.22
C LEU A 145 -4.30 9.39 19.60
N PRO A 146 -3.62 10.52 19.92
CA PRO A 146 -4.32 11.75 20.30
C PRO A 146 -5.32 12.24 19.24
N ILE A 147 -5.03 12.10 17.95
CA ILE A 147 -5.98 12.55 16.91
C ILE A 147 -7.29 11.74 16.90
N TYR A 148 -7.24 10.48 17.35
CA TYR A 148 -8.41 9.60 17.50
C TYR A 148 -9.17 9.88 18.80
N LEU A 149 -8.46 10.10 19.90
CA LEU A 149 -9.07 10.37 21.21
C LEU A 149 -9.75 11.75 21.24
N PHE A 150 -9.21 12.73 20.52
CA PHE A 150 -9.72 14.10 20.47
C PHE A 150 -10.46 14.43 19.17
N THR A 151 -11.00 13.43 18.46
CA THR A 151 -11.67 13.65 17.16
C THR A 151 -12.86 14.59 17.27
N THR A 152 -13.74 14.43 18.27
CA THR A 152 -14.90 15.33 18.42
C THR A 152 -14.51 16.80 18.61
N PRO A 153 -13.69 17.18 19.60
CA PRO A 153 -13.30 18.59 19.75
C PRO A 153 -12.48 19.09 18.55
N LEU A 154 -11.65 18.26 17.93
CA LEU A 154 -10.90 18.62 16.73
C LEU A 154 -11.84 18.98 15.58
N LEU A 155 -12.87 18.17 15.32
CA LEU A 155 -13.83 18.43 14.24
C LEU A 155 -14.72 19.65 14.54
N ILE A 156 -15.15 19.84 15.79
CA ILE A 156 -15.88 21.05 16.21
C ILE A 156 -15.02 22.29 16.00
N PHE A 157 -13.73 22.24 16.36
CA PHE A 157 -12.78 23.32 16.14
C PHE A 157 -12.61 23.65 14.64
N LEU A 158 -12.65 22.63 13.78
CA LEU A 158 -12.63 22.78 12.32
C LEU A 158 -14.00 23.21 11.74
N GLY A 159 -15.00 23.49 12.58
CA GLY A 159 -16.31 23.99 12.16
C GLY A 159 -17.29 22.91 11.68
N GLN A 160 -17.08 21.64 12.03
CA GLN A 160 -18.08 20.60 11.74
C GLN A 160 -19.32 20.72 12.62
N ASP A 161 -20.45 20.24 12.08
CA ASP A 161 -21.69 20.11 12.82
C ASP A 161 -21.48 19.27 14.10
N PRO A 162 -21.92 19.75 15.28
CA PRO A 162 -21.67 19.06 16.55
C PRO A 162 -22.21 17.63 16.61
N LYS A 163 -23.34 17.33 15.94
CA LYS A 163 -23.92 15.98 15.93
C LYS A 163 -23.06 15.03 15.09
N ILE A 164 -22.58 15.48 13.93
CA ILE A 164 -21.66 14.71 13.09
C ILE A 164 -20.31 14.53 13.80
N ALA A 165 -19.78 15.58 14.43
CA ALA A 165 -18.52 15.53 15.16
C ALA A 165 -18.56 14.58 16.38
N ALA A 166 -19.69 14.52 17.09
CA ALA A 166 -19.90 13.56 18.18
C ALA A 166 -19.94 12.12 17.67
N MET A 167 -20.65 11.89 16.55
CA MET A 167 -20.70 10.57 15.90
C MET A 167 -19.31 10.14 15.38
N ALA A 168 -18.58 11.06 14.74
CA ALA A 168 -17.21 10.84 14.30
C ALA A 168 -16.27 10.49 15.46
N GLY A 169 -16.43 11.12 16.63
CA GLY A 169 -15.67 10.74 17.82
C GLY A 169 -16.00 9.34 18.34
N THR A 170 -17.26 8.90 18.24
CA THR A 170 -17.62 7.53 18.60
C THR A 170 -16.97 6.52 17.64
N ILE A 171 -16.99 6.83 16.34
CA ILE A 171 -16.40 5.98 15.30
C ILE A 171 -14.87 5.98 15.37
N SER A 172 -14.23 7.10 15.72
CA SER A 172 -12.78 7.18 15.83
C SER A 172 -12.22 6.25 16.91
N LEU A 173 -12.95 6.07 18.03
CA LEU A 173 -12.55 5.10 19.06
C LEU A 173 -12.53 3.67 18.54
N TRP A 174 -13.50 3.28 17.69
CA TRP A 174 -13.50 1.97 17.03
C TRP A 174 -12.36 1.80 16.03
N TYR A 175 -11.82 2.89 15.46
CA TYR A 175 -10.67 2.84 14.56
C TYR A 175 -9.32 2.72 15.27
N ILE A 176 -9.24 2.97 16.58
CA ILE A 176 -7.99 2.80 17.34
C ILE A 176 -7.43 1.37 17.19
N PRO A 177 -8.18 0.29 17.49
CA PRO A 177 -7.68 -1.07 17.27
C PRO A 177 -7.34 -1.34 15.80
N VAL A 178 -8.13 -0.84 14.85
CA VAL A 178 -7.86 -0.98 13.40
C VAL A 178 -6.51 -0.34 13.01
N MET A 179 -6.20 0.84 13.56
CA MET A 179 -4.92 1.52 13.33
C MET A 179 -3.74 0.68 13.84
N ILE A 180 -3.89 0.06 15.02
CA ILE A 180 -2.85 -0.80 15.58
C ILE A 180 -2.71 -2.09 14.76
N SER A 181 -3.80 -2.74 14.37
CA SER A 181 -3.78 -3.92 13.47
C SER A 181 -3.12 -3.61 12.12
N ASN A 182 -3.32 -2.39 11.59
CA ASN A 182 -2.68 -1.95 10.34
C ASN A 182 -1.16 -1.96 10.39
N VAL A 183 -0.54 -1.80 11.56
CA VAL A 183 0.92 -1.95 11.70
C VAL A 183 1.37 -3.34 11.29
N GLY A 184 0.70 -4.37 11.81
CA GLY A 184 0.97 -5.77 11.46
C GLY A 184 0.62 -6.06 9.99
N ASN A 185 -0.56 -5.62 9.56
CA ASN A 185 -1.05 -5.88 8.20
C ASN A 185 -0.15 -5.27 7.11
N PHE A 186 0.19 -3.97 7.21
CA PHE A 186 1.02 -3.31 6.20
C PHE A 186 2.43 -3.88 6.16
N THR A 187 3.05 -4.09 7.31
CA THR A 187 4.43 -4.60 7.36
C THR A 187 4.52 -6.04 6.86
N LEU A 188 3.57 -6.91 7.24
CA LEU A 188 3.53 -8.28 6.75
C LEU A 188 3.25 -8.33 5.25
N GLN A 189 2.38 -7.45 4.75
CA GLN A 189 2.14 -7.30 3.31
C GLN A 189 3.44 -6.91 2.57
N MET A 190 4.13 -5.85 3.01
CA MET A 190 5.38 -5.38 2.40
C MET A 190 6.49 -6.45 2.48
N TYR A 191 6.59 -7.16 3.61
CA TYR A 191 7.52 -8.26 3.82
C TYR A 191 7.28 -9.43 2.85
N LEU A 192 6.02 -9.82 2.65
CA LEU A 192 5.66 -10.92 1.73
C LEU A 192 5.77 -10.50 0.26
N GLN A 193 5.41 -9.25 -0.06
CA GLN A 193 5.49 -8.70 -1.42
C GLN A 193 6.95 -8.60 -1.90
N ALA A 194 7.86 -8.15 -1.05
CA ALA A 194 9.29 -8.12 -1.35
C ALA A 194 9.90 -9.50 -1.66
N GLN A 195 9.24 -10.58 -1.22
CA GLN A 195 9.64 -11.97 -1.48
C GLN A 195 8.84 -12.63 -2.62
N SER A 196 8.05 -11.86 -3.36
CA SER A 196 7.09 -12.34 -4.38
C SER A 196 6.07 -13.38 -3.88
N LYS A 197 5.78 -13.42 -2.58
CA LYS A 197 4.79 -14.32 -1.95
C LYS A 197 3.40 -13.70 -1.87
N ASN A 198 3.00 -13.01 -2.93
CA ASN A 198 1.81 -12.15 -2.96
C ASN A 198 0.50 -12.94 -2.85
N MET A 199 0.49 -14.21 -3.27
CA MET A 199 -0.68 -15.08 -3.13
C MET A 199 -1.14 -15.21 -1.68
N ILE A 200 -0.21 -15.22 -0.72
CA ILE A 200 -0.55 -15.27 0.71
C ILE A 200 -1.32 -14.02 1.12
N VAL A 201 -0.84 -12.85 0.69
CA VAL A 201 -1.50 -11.55 0.93
C VAL A 201 -2.91 -11.56 0.32
N THR A 202 -3.07 -12.10 -0.89
CA THR A 202 -4.36 -12.20 -1.57
C THR A 202 -5.34 -13.09 -0.82
N TYR A 203 -4.91 -14.27 -0.37
CA TYR A 203 -5.78 -15.17 0.40
C TYR A 203 -6.23 -14.55 1.72
N LEU A 204 -5.33 -13.89 2.44
CA LEU A 204 -5.67 -13.15 3.65
C LEU A 204 -6.66 -12.01 3.36
N ALA A 205 -6.42 -11.22 2.31
CA ALA A 205 -7.32 -10.12 1.95
C ALA A 205 -8.72 -10.60 1.55
N MET A 206 -8.82 -11.72 0.81
CA MET A 206 -10.11 -12.32 0.46
C MET A 206 -10.82 -12.93 1.68
N LEU A 207 -10.08 -13.56 2.59
CA LEU A 207 -10.62 -14.07 3.84
C LEU A 207 -11.18 -12.92 4.70
N ASN A 208 -10.41 -11.83 4.86
CA ASN A 208 -10.84 -10.65 5.62
C ASN A 208 -12.08 -10.02 4.99
N LEU A 209 -12.15 -9.92 3.66
CA LEU A 209 -13.34 -9.42 2.96
C LEU A 209 -14.57 -10.30 3.22
N GLY A 210 -14.43 -11.62 3.07
CA GLY A 210 -15.53 -12.57 3.28
C GLY A 210 -16.00 -12.59 4.74
N LEU A 211 -15.05 -12.59 5.68
CA LEU A 211 -15.33 -12.52 7.11
C LEU A 211 -16.04 -11.21 7.48
N HIS A 212 -15.56 -10.07 6.97
CA HIS A 212 -16.18 -8.77 7.23
C HIS A 212 -17.59 -8.67 6.64
N LEU A 213 -17.80 -9.20 5.43
CA LEU A 213 -19.14 -9.25 4.82
C LEU A 213 -20.10 -10.08 5.69
N PHE A 214 -19.68 -11.28 6.07
CA PHE A 214 -20.49 -12.20 6.85
C PHE A 214 -20.79 -11.64 8.25
N LEU A 215 -19.79 -11.11 8.95
CA LEU A 215 -19.95 -10.53 10.28
C LEU A 215 -20.75 -9.23 10.24
N SER A 216 -20.55 -8.37 9.24
CA SER A 216 -21.37 -7.17 9.08
C SER A 216 -22.84 -7.58 8.91
N TRP A 217 -23.14 -8.49 7.98
CA TRP A 217 -24.50 -9.01 7.82
C TRP A 217 -25.06 -9.61 9.12
N LEU A 218 -24.31 -10.51 9.77
CA LEU A 218 -24.75 -11.20 10.98
C LEU A 218 -25.01 -10.21 12.12
N LEU A 219 -24.07 -9.31 12.40
CA LEU A 219 -24.15 -8.39 13.52
C LEU A 219 -25.16 -7.26 13.28
N THR A 220 -25.33 -6.78 12.04
CA THR A 220 -26.27 -5.67 11.77
C THR A 220 -27.66 -6.12 11.38
N VAL A 221 -27.80 -7.19 10.59
CA VAL A 221 -29.10 -7.64 10.07
C VAL A 221 -29.75 -8.65 11.01
N GLN A 222 -28.99 -9.62 11.50
CA GLN A 222 -29.54 -10.68 12.37
C GLN A 222 -29.60 -10.25 13.83
N PHE A 223 -28.55 -9.57 14.33
CA PHE A 223 -28.49 -9.12 15.73
C PHE A 223 -28.86 -7.65 15.94
N TYR A 224 -29.16 -6.90 14.87
CA TYR A 224 -29.62 -5.51 14.95
C TYR A 224 -28.69 -4.57 15.74
N LEU A 225 -27.38 -4.83 15.73
CA LEU A 225 -26.39 -4.02 16.47
C LEU A 225 -26.03 -2.69 15.76
N GLY A 226 -26.63 -2.41 14.60
CA GLY A 226 -26.44 -1.16 13.87
C GLY A 226 -24.96 -0.83 13.61
N LEU A 227 -24.55 0.40 13.92
CA LEU A 227 -23.17 0.87 13.75
C LEU A 227 -22.16 -0.01 14.51
N ALA A 228 -22.49 -0.44 15.74
CA ALA A 228 -21.59 -1.28 16.53
C ALA A 228 -21.34 -2.64 15.87
N GLY A 229 -22.33 -3.19 15.15
CA GLY A 229 -22.16 -4.41 14.37
C GLY A 229 -21.15 -4.25 13.23
N VAL A 230 -21.23 -3.15 12.47
CA VAL A 230 -20.27 -2.89 11.38
C VAL A 230 -18.86 -2.63 11.92
N MET A 231 -18.74 -1.78 12.94
CA MET A 231 -17.45 -1.43 13.52
C MET A 231 -16.81 -2.64 14.23
N GLY A 232 -17.59 -3.46 14.93
CA GLY A 232 -17.13 -4.72 15.51
C GLY A 232 -16.65 -5.70 14.46
N SER A 233 -17.39 -5.87 13.36
CA SER A 233 -16.97 -6.67 12.21
C SER A 233 -15.63 -6.21 11.64
N MET A 234 -15.48 -4.89 11.47
CA MET A 234 -14.24 -4.28 10.96
C MET A 234 -13.06 -4.60 11.88
N VAL A 235 -13.21 -4.43 13.19
CA VAL A 235 -12.14 -4.71 14.17
C VAL A 235 -11.75 -6.19 14.17
N ILE A 236 -12.72 -7.10 14.03
CA ILE A 236 -12.44 -8.55 14.01
C ILE A 236 -11.75 -8.97 12.70
N ALA A 237 -12.06 -8.31 11.58
CA ALA A 237 -11.52 -8.64 10.28
C ALA A 237 -10.10 -8.06 10.01
N TYR A 238 -9.62 -7.13 10.83
CA TYR A 238 -8.32 -6.44 10.69
C TYR A 238 -7.25 -6.97 11.65
#